data_AF-A0A9E3GRQ5-F1
#
_entry.id   AF-A0A9E3GRQ5-F1
#
_cell.length_a   1.000
_cell.length_b   1.000
_cell.length_c   1.000
_cell.angle_alpha   90.00
_cell.angle_beta   90.00
_cell.angle_gamma   90.00
#
_symmetry.space_group_name_H-M   'P 1'
#
loop_
_entity.id
_entity.type
_entity.pdbx_description
1 polymer ?
#
loop_
_entity_poly.entity_id
_entity_poly.type
_entity_poly.pdbx_seq_one_letter_code
_entity_poly.pdbx_strand_id
1 'polypeptide(L)'
;DLTWRLRLQPADPGWVDIVLRTPLLDTTRIRHDLGWTPTRSSVSTLEELVAGLVEGAAGDTPPLASATSGPLRSHEIATGVGGSSGAVPGGPT
;
A
#
# COMPACT_ATOMS: atom_id res chain seq x y z
N ASP A 1 5.69 -16.60 -3.52
CA ASP A 1 6.46 -16.27 -2.30
C ASP A 1 7.95 -16.05 -2.59
N LEU A 2 8.66 -17.05 -3.12
CA LEU A 2 10.12 -16.99 -3.33
C LEU A 2 10.58 -15.77 -4.15
N THR A 3 9.88 -15.43 -5.24
CA THR A 3 10.17 -14.25 -6.07
C THR A 3 9.96 -12.91 -5.33
N TRP A 4 8.98 -12.80 -4.44
CA TRP A 4 8.78 -11.62 -3.59
C TRP A 4 9.87 -11.49 -2.54
N ARG A 5 10.23 -12.61 -1.90
CA ARG A 5 11.33 -12.67 -0.93
C ARG A 5 12.68 -12.34 -1.56
N LEU A 6 12.85 -12.63 -2.85
CA LEU A 6 13.97 -12.21 -3.68
C LEU A 6 13.84 -10.77 -4.23
N ARG A 7 12.77 -10.04 -3.87
CA ARG A 7 12.46 -8.67 -4.34
C ARG A 7 12.33 -8.55 -5.87
N LEU A 8 12.02 -9.64 -6.56
CA LEU A 8 11.85 -9.68 -8.02
C LEU A 8 10.50 -9.13 -8.49
N GLN A 9 9.54 -9.03 -7.58
CA GLN A 9 8.24 -8.42 -7.85
C GLN A 9 8.00 -7.27 -6.85
N PRO A 10 7.26 -6.22 -7.24
CA PRO A 10 7.02 -5.04 -6.40
C PRO A 10 5.91 -5.24 -5.37
N ALA A 11 5.09 -6.29 -5.51
CA ALA A 11 3.99 -6.60 -4.59
C ALA A 11 4.06 -8.05 -4.08
N ASP A 12 3.58 -8.26 -2.85
CA ASP A 12 3.39 -9.58 -2.26
C ASP A 12 2.23 -10.34 -2.96
N PRO A 13 2.32 -11.68 -3.11
CA PRO A 13 1.25 -12.48 -3.73
C PRO A 13 -0.15 -12.31 -3.14
N GLY A 14 -0.28 -12.03 -1.84
CA GLY A 14 -1.57 -11.85 -1.17
C GLY A 14 -2.17 -10.46 -1.33
N TRP A 15 -1.47 -9.52 -1.96
CA TRP A 15 -1.92 -8.13 -2.05
C TRP A 15 -3.22 -7.97 -2.86
N VAL A 16 -3.36 -8.72 -3.96
CA VAL A 16 -4.59 -8.69 -4.78
C VAL A 16 -5.81 -9.14 -3.97
N ASP A 17 -5.65 -10.16 -3.13
CA ASP A 17 -6.72 -10.65 -2.27
C ASP A 17 -7.17 -9.60 -1.24
N ILE A 18 -6.23 -8.79 -0.74
CA ILE A 18 -6.54 -7.67 0.18
C ILE A 18 -7.38 -6.62 -0.55
N VAL A 19 -6.97 -6.23 -1.77
CA VAL A 19 -7.70 -5.24 -2.58
C VAL A 19 -9.13 -5.72 -2.86
N LEU A 20 -9.30 -6.97 -3.26
CA LEU A 20 -10.61 -7.55 -3.58
C LEU A 20 -11.52 -7.72 -2.35
N ARG A 21 -10.94 -7.76 -1.14
CA ARG A 21 -11.69 -7.85 0.12
C ARG A 21 -11.88 -6.50 0.80
N THR A 22 -11.39 -5.41 0.22
CA THR A 22 -11.48 -4.09 0.83
C THR A 22 -12.93 -3.60 0.75
N PRO A 23 -13.53 -3.16 1.87
CA PRO A 23 -14.90 -2.67 1.87
C PRO A 23 -15.02 -1.41 1.03
N LEU A 24 -16.08 -1.32 0.23
CA LEU A 24 -16.40 -0.12 -0.53
C LEU A 24 -17.05 0.91 0.39
N LEU A 25 -16.50 2.13 0.36
CA LEU A 25 -17.06 3.28 1.09
C LEU A 25 -18.22 3.90 0.30
N ASP A 26 -19.35 4.14 0.97
CA ASP A 26 -20.44 4.93 0.39
C ASP A 26 -20.04 6.42 0.31
N THR A 27 -20.05 6.96 -0.91
CA THR A 27 -19.70 8.36 -1.19
C THR A 27 -20.92 9.26 -1.37
N THR A 28 -22.13 8.78 -1.05
CA THR A 28 -23.39 9.53 -1.23
C THR A 28 -23.37 10.86 -0.50
N ARG A 29 -22.93 10.87 0.76
CA ARG A 29 -22.91 12.09 1.59
C ARG A 29 -22.00 13.18 1.01
N ILE A 30 -20.77 12.84 0.61
CA ILE A 30 -19.82 13.85 0.09
C ILE A 30 -20.27 14.40 -1.28
N ARG A 31 -20.95 13.57 -2.09
CA ARG A 31 -21.57 14.01 -3.35
C ARG A 31 -22.70 14.99 -3.11
N HIS A 32 -23.57 14.71 -2.14
CA HIS A 32 -24.72 15.56 -1.83
C HIS A 32 -24.31 16.87 -1.15
N ASP A 33 -23.50 16.78 -0.09
CA ASP A 33 -23.22 17.93 0.78
C ASP A 33 -22.17 18.87 0.18
N LEU A 34 -21.21 18.34 -0.59
CA LEU A 34 -20.10 19.11 -1.14
C LEU A 34 -20.11 19.17 -2.68
N GLY A 35 -21.08 18.54 -3.36
CA GLY A 35 -21.10 18.47 -4.82
C GLY A 35 -19.92 17.69 -5.42
N TRP A 36 -19.23 16.88 -4.60
CA TRP A 36 -18.02 16.18 -5.04
C TRP A 36 -18.34 15.17 -6.14
N THR A 37 -17.51 15.10 -7.18
CA THR A 37 -17.57 14.08 -8.22
C THR A 37 -16.17 13.50 -8.50
N PRO A 38 -16.05 12.20 -8.80
CA PRO A 38 -14.76 11.63 -9.18
C PRO A 38 -14.30 12.22 -10.52
N THR A 39 -13.08 12.74 -10.56
CA THR A 39 -12.48 13.32 -11.77
C THR A 39 -11.68 12.31 -12.59
N ARG A 40 -11.43 11.11 -12.03
CA ARG A 40 -10.69 10.02 -12.67
C ARG A 40 -11.54 8.76 -12.72
N SER A 41 -11.41 8.02 -13.82
CA SER A 41 -12.06 6.73 -14.02
C SER A 41 -11.32 5.64 -13.24
N SER A 42 -12.06 4.75 -12.59
CA SER A 42 -11.49 3.62 -11.85
C SER A 42 -10.63 2.71 -12.72
N VAL A 43 -11.05 2.45 -13.97
CA VAL A 43 -10.33 1.58 -14.91
C VAL A 43 -9.01 2.23 -15.33
N SER A 44 -9.06 3.50 -15.74
CA SER A 44 -7.85 4.25 -16.13
C SER A 44 -6.87 4.39 -14.96
N THR A 45 -7.35 4.63 -13.74
CA THR A 45 -6.47 4.67 -12.55
C THR A 45 -5.85 3.31 -12.24
N LEU A 46 -6.55 2.20 -12.48
CA LEU A 46 -5.99 0.86 -12.32
C LEU A 46 -4.91 0.57 -13.37
N GLU A 47 -5.13 0.98 -14.61
CA GLU A 47 -4.13 0.86 -15.69
C GLU A 47 -2.86 1.67 -15.37
N GLU A 48 -3.03 2.94 -14.94
CA GLU A 48 -1.92 3.80 -14.51
C GLU A 48 -1.15 3.20 -13.33
N LEU A 49 -1.85 2.60 -12.36
CA LEU A 49 -1.23 1.91 -11.23
C LEU A 49 -0.35 0.74 -11.68
N VAL A 50 -0.86 -0.13 -12.56
CA VAL A 50 -0.11 -1.29 -13.05
C VAL A 50 1.10 -0.85 -13.86
N ALA A 51 0.96 0.17 -14.71
CA ALA A 51 2.08 0.74 -15.45
C ALA A 51 3.16 1.26 -14.49
N GLY A 52 2.78 2.04 -13.46
CA GLY A 52 3.70 2.55 -12.46
C GLY A 52 4.43 1.46 -11.68
N LEU A 53 3.77 0.33 -11.37
CA LEU A 53 4.41 -0.82 -10.73
C LEU A 53 5.46 -1.49 -11.62
N VAL A 54 5.19 -1.60 -12.92
CA VAL A 54 6.12 -2.18 -13.90
C VAL A 54 7.34 -1.27 -14.11
N GLU A 55 7.11 0.05 -14.16
CA GLU A 55 8.15 1.05 -14.38
C GLU A 55 8.96 1.37 -13.10
N GLY A 56 8.48 0.94 -11.92
CA GLY A 56 9.07 1.32 -10.64
C GLY A 56 8.92 2.82 -10.35
N ALA A 57 7.80 3.42 -10.79
CA ALA A 57 7.53 4.83 -10.64
C ALA A 57 7.50 5.24 -9.16
N ALA A 58 8.12 6.40 -8.87
CA ALA A 58 8.21 6.98 -7.54
C ALA A 58 7.51 8.34 -7.53
N GLY A 59 6.98 8.74 -6.37
CA GLY A 59 6.38 10.06 -6.16
C GLY A 59 7.20 10.87 -5.17
N ASP A 60 6.96 12.18 -5.09
CA ASP A 60 7.73 13.08 -4.21
C ASP A 60 7.28 13.03 -2.73
N THR A 61 6.30 12.19 -2.38
CA THR A 61 5.88 12.01 -0.99
C THR A 61 6.81 11.04 -0.27
N PRO A 62 7.16 11.27 1.02
CA PRO A 62 8.13 10.45 1.74
C PRO A 62 7.95 8.92 1.62
N PRO A 63 6.75 8.32 1.70
CA PRO A 63 6.62 6.87 1.51
C PRO A 63 6.80 6.39 0.07
N LEU A 64 6.63 7.27 -0.94
CA LEU A 64 6.73 6.94 -2.37
C LEU A 64 8.03 7.45 -3.01
N ALA A 65 8.81 8.27 -2.30
CA ALA A 65 10.08 8.78 -2.77
C ALA A 65 11.09 7.64 -2.84
N SER A 66 11.70 7.47 -4.01
CA SER A 66 12.76 6.47 -4.22
C SER A 66 13.94 6.67 -3.26
N ALA A 67 14.25 7.93 -2.92
CA ALA A 67 15.26 8.31 -1.95
C ALA A 67 14.96 7.83 -0.51
N THR A 68 13.69 7.63 -0.16
CA THR A 68 13.26 7.18 1.17
C THR A 68 13.11 5.66 1.26
N SER A 69 13.22 4.94 0.13
CA SER A 69 13.18 3.47 0.07
C SER A 69 14.56 2.80 0.16
N GLY A 70 15.62 3.56 0.50
CA GLY A 70 16.98 3.04 0.64
C GLY A 70 17.24 2.24 1.93
N PRO A 71 18.38 1.50 2.01
CA PRO A 71 18.78 0.69 3.16
C PRO A 71 19.01 1.47 4.47
N LEU A 72 18.87 2.80 4.43
CA LEU A 72 19.11 3.73 5.53
C LEU A 72 17.84 4.10 6.33
N ARG A 73 16.80 3.24 6.32
CA ARG A 73 15.64 3.33 7.25
C ARG A 73 15.99 3.02 8.73
N SER A 74 17.24 3.22 9.12
CA SER A 74 17.73 3.00 10.50
C SER A 74 16.96 3.82 11.55
N HIS A 75 16.50 5.01 11.17
CA HIS A 75 15.76 5.90 12.04
C HIS A 75 14.31 5.43 12.31
N GLU A 76 13.66 4.75 11.35
CA GLU A 76 12.32 4.17 11.54
C GLU A 76 12.36 2.93 12.43
N ILE A 77 13.43 2.12 12.30
CA ILE A 77 13.71 1.02 13.23
C ILE A 77 13.95 1.58 14.64
N ALA A 78 14.68 2.69 14.76
CA ALA A 78 14.96 3.34 16.04
C ALA A 78 13.71 3.96 16.69
N THR A 79 12.73 4.42 15.90
CA THR A 79 11.48 5.00 16.41
C THR A 79 10.37 3.97 16.64
N GLY A 80 10.61 2.68 16.34
CA GLY A 80 9.70 1.57 16.65
C GLY A 80 8.49 1.44 15.72
N VAL A 81 8.44 2.20 14.62
CA VAL A 81 7.35 2.13 13.65
C VAL A 81 7.65 1.02 12.63
N GLY A 82 6.87 -0.06 12.66
CA GLY A 82 6.96 -1.17 11.69
C GLY A 82 7.42 -2.53 12.26
N GLY A 83 7.63 -2.65 13.57
CA GLY A 83 7.89 -3.95 14.20
C GLY A 83 6.67 -4.86 14.08
N SER A 84 6.77 -5.96 13.34
CA SER A 84 5.76 -7.01 13.38
C SER A 84 5.71 -7.58 14.80
N SER A 85 4.57 -7.40 15.48
CA SER A 85 4.32 -8.13 16.71
C SER A 85 4.18 -9.61 16.34
N GLY A 86 5.25 -10.37 16.59
CA GLY A 86 5.22 -11.82 16.55
C GLY A 86 4.21 -12.36 17.55
N ALA A 87 3.55 -13.44 17.15
CA ALA A 87 2.61 -14.26 17.91
C ALA A 87 2.85 -14.26 19.42
N VAL A 88 1.78 -14.02 20.20
CA VAL A 88 1.76 -14.30 21.65
C VAL A 88 1.54 -15.81 21.82
N PRO A 89 2.54 -16.60 22.30
CA PRO A 89 2.31 -17.96 22.72
C PRO A 89 1.99 -17.96 24.22
N GLY A 90 0.77 -18.36 24.57
CA GLY A 90 0.39 -18.69 25.96
C GLY A 90 -0.37 -17.58 26.69
N GLY A 91 -1.71 -17.71 26.71
CA GLY A 91 -2.57 -17.13 27.75
C GLY A 91 -2.99 -18.25 28.73
N PRO A 92 -3.21 -17.94 30.02
CA PRO A 92 -3.39 -18.95 31.07
C PRO A 92 -4.73 -19.71 30.93
N THR A 93 -4.69 -20.98 31.33
CA THR A 93 -5.83 -21.92 31.49
C THR A 93 -6.90 -21.39 32.43
#